data_AF-A0A7X7NAS2-F1
#
_entry.id   AF-A0A7X7NAS2-F1
#
_cell.length_a   1.000
_cell.length_b   1.000
_cell.length_c   1.000
_cell.angle_alpha   90.00
_cell.angle_beta   90.00
_cell.angle_gamma   90.00
#
_symmetry.space_group_name_H-M   'P 1'
#
loop_
_entity.id
_entity.type
_entity.pdbx_description
1 polymer ?
#
loop_
_entity_poly.entity_id
_entity_poly.type
_entity_poly.pdbx_seq_one_letter_code
_entity_poly.pdbx_strand_id
1 'polypeptide(L)' 'RIRLNSVDASGILEVVERDSFTKGFSQGIGSAKGFGFGLLMLQPIQL' A
#
# COMPACT_ATOMS: atom_id res chain seq x y z
N ARG A 1 25.97 -1.40 -8.15
CA ARG A 1 24.82 -2.27 -7.75
C ARG A 1 23.94 -1.45 -6.81
N ILE A 2 22.69 -1.20 -7.16
CA ILE A 2 21.75 -0.45 -6.30
C ILE A 2 21.19 -1.42 -5.24
N ARG A 3 21.03 -0.95 -4.00
CA ARG A 3 20.41 -1.68 -2.89
C ARG A 3 19.16 -0.93 -2.49
N LEU A 4 18.04 -1.64 -2.39
CA LEU A 4 16.74 -1.12 -1.98
C LEU A 4 16.39 -1.79 -0.65
N ASN A 5 15.88 -1.02 0.30
CA ASN A 5 15.41 -1.53 1.58
C ASN A 5 13.88 -1.45 1.58
N SER A 6 13.21 -2.56 1.87
CA SER A 6 11.75 -2.67 1.93
C SER A 6 11.29 -3.04 3.33
N VAL A 7 10.01 -2.79 3.58
CA VAL A 7 9.27 -3.34 4.71
C VAL A 7 7.97 -3.92 4.16
N ASP A 8 7.63 -5.12 4.61
CA ASP A 8 6.33 -5.73 4.33
C ASP A 8 5.43 -5.52 5.55
N ALA A 9 4.30 -4.87 5.34
CA ALA A 9 3.30 -4.61 6.37
C ALA A 9 2.04 -5.42 6.07
N SER A 10 1.52 -6.13 7.08
CA SER A 10 0.28 -6.90 6.99
C SER A 10 -0.56 -6.70 8.25
N GLY A 11 -1.88 -6.74 8.09
CA GLY A 11 -2.81 -6.54 9.19
C GLY A 11 -4.18 -6.04 8.75
N ILE A 12 -4.94 -5.55 9.71
CA ILE A 12 -6.24 -4.90 9.51
C ILE A 12 -6.04 -3.38 9.55
N LEU A 13 -6.79 -2.66 8.72
CA LEU A 13 -6.82 -1.20 8.70
C LEU A 13 -8.25 -0.70 8.71
N GLU A 14 -8.43 0.52 9.20
CA GLU A 14 -9.68 1.28 9.10
C GLU A 14 -9.52 2.38 8.04
N VAL A 15 -10.51 2.52 7.15
CA VAL A 15 -10.52 3.60 6.15
C VAL A 15 -11.10 4.86 6.80
N VAL A 16 -10.21 5.76 7.24
CA VAL A 16 -10.59 7.02 7.90
C VAL A 16 -10.94 8.14 6.93
N GLU A 17 -10.35 8.16 5.73
CA GLU A 17 -10.62 9.13 4.66
C GLU A 17 -10.59 8.39 3.31
N ARG A 18 -11.75 8.34 2.66
CA ARG A 18 -12.01 7.47 1.51
C ARG A 18 -11.25 7.91 0.26
N ASP A 19 -11.14 9.21 0.02
CA ASP A 19 -10.54 9.72 -1.22
C ASP A 19 -9.02 9.53 -1.19
N SER A 20 -8.40 9.82 -0.05
CA SER A 20 -6.98 9.56 0.22
C SER A 20 -6.65 8.08 0.15
N PHE A 21 -7.50 7.22 0.70
CA PHE A 21 -7.34 5.77 0.59
C PHE A 21 -7.40 5.31 -0.86
N THR A 22 -8.42 5.74 -1.61
CA THR A 22 -8.60 5.37 -3.02
C THR A 22 -7.43 5.84 -3.88
N LYS A 23 -6.95 7.06 -3.63
CA LYS A 23 -5.75 7.60 -4.29
C LYS A 23 -4.50 6.78 -3.97
N GLY A 24 -4.25 6.49 -2.69
CA GLY A 24 -3.09 5.69 -2.27
C GLY A 24 -3.12 4.27 -2.80
N PHE A 25 -4.30 3.63 -2.82
CA PHE A 25 -4.50 2.30 -3.37
C PHE A 25 -4.25 2.27 -4.89
N SER A 26 -4.85 3.20 -5.64
CA SER A 26 -4.77 3.22 -7.10
C SER A 26 -3.43 3.73 -7.65
N GLN A 27 -2.74 4.62 -6.92
CA GLN A 27 -1.45 5.20 -7.36
C GLN A 27 -0.24 4.56 -6.67
N GLY A 28 -0.48 3.65 -5.72
CA GLY A 28 0.51 3.07 -4.83
C GLY A 28 1.01 4.04 -3.75
N ILE A 29 1.66 3.52 -2.71
CA ILE A 29 2.14 4.28 -1.54
C ILE A 29 3.67 4.40 -1.54
N GLY A 30 4.21 5.58 -1.20
CA GLY A 30 5.66 5.78 -1.07
C GLY A 30 6.46 5.82 -2.38
N SER A 31 7.78 5.72 -2.28
CA SER A 31 8.74 5.77 -3.40
C SER A 31 8.99 4.39 -4.02
N ALA A 32 9.87 4.32 -5.04
CA ALA A 32 10.32 3.07 -5.67
C ALA A 32 9.24 2.18 -6.32
N LYS A 33 8.11 2.75 -6.74
CA LYS A 33 6.98 2.02 -7.38
C LYS A 33 7.40 1.19 -8.59
N GLY A 34 8.32 1.70 -9.41
CA GLY A 34 8.88 0.97 -10.55
C GLY A 34 9.76 -0.24 -10.20
N PHE A 35 10.03 -0.47 -8.91
CA PHE A 35 10.82 -1.59 -8.39
C PHE A 35 9.98 -2.56 -7.53
N GLY A 36 8.64 -2.48 -7.61
CA GLY A 36 7.74 -3.40 -6.92
C GLY A 36 7.27 -2.95 -5.53
N PHE A 37 7.49 -1.67 -5.16
CA PHE A 37 7.10 -1.12 -3.87
C PHE A 37 5.76 -0.40 -3.93
N GLY A 38 5.09 -0.25 -2.79
CA GLY A 38 3.92 0.60 -2.66
C GLY A 38 2.61 -0.01 -3.13
N LEU A 39 2.60 -1.29 -3.52
CA LEU A 39 1.39 -2.04 -3.78
C LEU A 39 0.70 -2.38 -2.46
N LEU A 40 -0.55 -1.96 -2.31
CA LEU A 40 -1.41 -2.37 -1.20
C LEU A 40 -2.35 -3.47 -1.67
N MET A 41 -2.37 -4.61 -0.98
CA MET A 41 -3.32 -5.69 -1.23
C MET A 41 -4.42 -5.66 -0.19
N LEU A 42 -5.67 -5.82 -0.63
CA LEU A 42 -6.84 -5.73 0.22
C LEU A 42 -7.66 -7.01 0.16
N GLN A 43 -8.19 -7.41 1.30
CA GLN A 43 -9.24 -8.41 1.44
C GLN A 43 -10.38 -7.76 2.24
N PRO A 44 -11.62 -7.73 1.73
CA PRO A 44 -12.76 -7.26 2.52
C PRO A 44 -12.93 -8.13 3.78
N ILE A 45 -13.18 -7.49 4.91
CA ILE A 45 -13.53 -8.19 6.15
C ILE A 45 -15.00 -8.60 6.06
N GLN A 46 -15.28 -9.89 6.17
CA GLN A 46 -16.63 -10.38 6.45
C GLN A 46 -16.83 -10.31 7.97
N LEU A 47 -17.77 -9.47 8.40
CA LEU A 47 -18.26 -9.38 9.77
C LEU A 47 -19.54 -10.20 9.91
#